data_AF-M5G4R3-F1
#
_entry.id   AF-M5G4R3-F1
#
_cell.length_a   1.000
_cell.length_b   1.000
_cell.length_c   1.000
_cell.angle_alpha   90.00
_cell.angle_beta   90.00
_cell.angle_gamma   90.00
#
_symmetry.space_group_name_H-M   'P 1'
#
loop_
_entity.id
_entity.type
_entity.pdbx_description
1 polymer ?
#
loop_
_entity_poly.entity_id
_entity_poly.type
_entity_poly.pdbx_seq_one_letter_code
_entity_poly.pdbx_strand_id
1 'polypeptide(L)'
;FLASCRHAFILISTDMIQLGKLAKYSLVCLKKILSMLGQDLAMGYDIGCNHSKTITNSTLDPMAHSQALQVFVGAFHGYAHNWQCQLQYHPQFITSAGLKVFETNKWIFSKQNLTALLFWHASEYHRHVTLHCFWVRWDEDQQAGLGA
;
A
#
# COMPACT_ATOMS: atom_id res chain seq x y z
N PHE A 1 -3.65 -7.38 -3.36
CA PHE A 1 -2.92 -6.11 -3.17
C PHE A 1 -3.78 -5.18 -2.32
N LEU A 2 -3.16 -4.46 -1.39
CA LEU A 2 -3.87 -3.62 -0.42
C LEU A 2 -3.20 -2.24 -0.38
N ALA A 3 -4.01 -1.20 -0.39
CA ALA A 3 -3.59 0.16 -0.07
C ALA A 3 -4.40 0.65 1.13
N SER A 4 -3.70 1.16 2.14
CA SER A 4 -4.29 1.74 3.33
C SER A 4 -3.79 3.17 3.52
N CYS A 5 -4.56 3.98 4.25
CA CYS A 5 -4.15 5.34 4.58
C CYS A 5 -3.24 5.36 5.82
N ARG A 6 -2.75 6.56 6.16
CA ARG A 6 -1.89 6.78 7.35
C ARG A 6 -2.56 6.46 8.70
N HIS A 7 -3.88 6.28 8.73
CA HIS A 7 -4.69 5.88 9.88
C HIS A 7 -5.16 4.43 9.78
N ALA A 8 -4.52 3.64 8.91
CA ALA A 8 -4.81 2.22 8.68
C ALA A 8 -6.20 1.89 8.09
N PHE A 9 -7.00 2.86 7.67
CA PHE A 9 -8.22 2.59 6.90
C PHE A 9 -7.89 1.99 5.54
N ILE A 10 -8.68 1.01 5.11
CA ILE A 10 -8.54 0.37 3.81
C ILE A 10 -9.06 1.30 2.71
N LEU A 11 -8.17 1.70 1.79
CA LEU A 11 -8.56 2.52 0.63
C LEU A 11 -8.93 1.66 -0.56
N ILE A 12 -8.09 0.67 -0.87
CA ILE A 12 -8.31 -0.27 -1.98
C ILE A 12 -7.82 -1.64 -1.55
N SER A 13 -8.68 -2.65 -1.74
CA SER A 13 -8.31 -4.06 -1.73
C SER A 13 -8.54 -4.63 -3.12
N THR A 14 -7.57 -5.40 -3.62
CA THR A 14 -7.70 -6.13 -4.88
C THR A 14 -7.28 -7.57 -4.68
N ASP A 15 -8.15 -8.49 -5.05
CA ASP A 15 -7.88 -9.92 -4.97
C ASP A 15 -6.81 -10.33 -6.00
N MET A 16 -5.80 -11.07 -5.52
CA MET A 16 -4.67 -11.50 -6.32
C MET A 16 -4.83 -12.98 -6.66
N ILE A 17 -5.44 -13.24 -7.82
CA ILE A 17 -5.84 -14.57 -8.26
C ILE A 17 -4.71 -15.33 -8.98
N GLN A 18 -3.69 -14.61 -9.48
CA GLN A 18 -2.51 -15.18 -10.13
C GLN A 18 -1.22 -14.64 -9.48
N LEU A 19 -0.09 -15.33 -9.71
CA LEU A 19 1.23 -14.99 -9.18
C LEU A 19 1.47 -13.47 -9.26
N GLY A 20 1.56 -12.82 -8.09
CA GLY A 20 1.75 -11.37 -7.90
C GLY A 20 3.09 -10.83 -8.39
N LYS A 21 3.78 -11.55 -9.30
CA LYS A 21 5.06 -11.16 -9.91
C LYS A 21 4.94 -9.97 -10.85
N LEU A 22 3.75 -9.69 -11.35
CA LEU A 22 3.52 -8.54 -12.23
C LEU A 22 3.05 -7.36 -11.38
N ALA A 23 3.81 -6.26 -11.39
CA ALA A 23 3.50 -4.98 -10.70
C ALA A 23 2.16 -4.32 -11.12
N LYS A 24 1.33 -5.01 -11.90
CA LYS A 24 0.03 -4.55 -12.41
C LYS A 24 -0.90 -4.11 -11.30
N TYR A 25 -1.02 -4.90 -10.23
CA TYR A 25 -1.94 -4.61 -9.14
C TYR A 25 -1.60 -3.31 -8.42
N SER A 26 -0.31 -3.08 -8.12
CA SER A 26 0.11 -1.85 -7.46
C SER A 26 -0.07 -0.62 -8.36
N LEU A 27 0.26 -0.73 -9.65
CA LEU A 27 0.05 0.36 -10.61
C LEU A 27 -1.44 0.73 -10.77
N VAL A 28 -2.32 -0.26 -10.90
CA VAL A 28 -3.77 -0.02 -11.01
C VAL A 28 -4.32 0.61 -9.74
N CYS A 29 -3.90 0.13 -8.57
CA CYS A 29 -4.29 0.72 -7.29
C CYS A 29 -3.80 2.17 -7.18
N LEU A 30 -2.54 2.43 -7.52
CA LEU A 30 -1.97 3.77 -7.50
C LEU A 30 -2.72 4.71 -8.46
N LYS A 31 -3.01 4.28 -9.69
CA LYS A 31 -3.81 5.07 -10.65
C LYS A 31 -5.15 5.49 -10.06
N LYS A 32 -5.86 4.55 -9.43
CA LYS A 32 -7.16 4.80 -8.82
C LYS A 32 -7.05 5.77 -7.65
N ILE A 33 -6.05 5.61 -6.79
CA ILE A 33 -5.78 6.51 -5.67
C ILE A 33 -5.45 7.93 -6.15
N LEU A 34 -4.55 8.06 -7.12
CA LEU A 34 -4.17 9.33 -7.75
C LEU A 34 -5.36 10.06 -8.39
N SER A 35 -6.28 9.29 -9.00
CA SER A 35 -7.51 9.83 -9.59
C SER A 35 -8.53 10.29 -8.53
N MET A 36 -8.54 9.67 -7.35
CA MET A 36 -9.51 9.94 -6.28
C MET A 36 -9.04 11.02 -5.30
N LEU A 37 -7.78 10.99 -4.88
CA LEU A 37 -7.24 11.87 -3.84
C LEU A 37 -6.46 13.05 -4.41
N GLY A 38 -6.01 12.99 -5.67
CA GLY A 38 -5.34 14.10 -6.33
C GLY A 38 -3.84 14.19 -6.03
N GLN A 39 -3.39 15.38 -5.66
CA GLN A 39 -1.98 15.77 -5.61
C GLN A 39 -1.35 15.56 -4.21
N ASP A 40 -0.02 15.67 -4.15
CA ASP A 40 0.79 15.68 -2.92
C ASP A 40 0.64 14.41 -2.05
N LEU A 41 0.52 13.26 -2.72
CA LEU A 41 0.43 11.98 -2.05
C LEU A 41 1.80 11.39 -1.73
N ALA A 42 1.91 10.80 -0.54
CA ALA A 42 3.05 10.00 -0.12
C ALA A 42 2.67 8.51 -0.11
N MET A 43 3.35 7.70 -0.91
CA MET A 43 3.16 6.26 -1.00
C MET A 43 4.34 5.52 -0.35
N GLY A 44 4.04 4.64 0.60
CA GLY A 44 5.02 3.69 1.14
C GLY A 44 4.91 2.32 0.49
N TYR A 45 6.05 1.72 0.13
CA TYR A 45 6.10 0.33 -0.33
C TYR A 45 7.47 -0.30 -0.06
N ASP A 46 7.52 -1.58 0.34
CA ASP A 46 8.77 -2.31 0.65
C ASP A 46 9.81 -2.24 -0.49
N ILE A 47 9.31 -2.25 -1.72
CA ILE A 47 10.09 -2.12 -2.96
C ILE A 47 9.94 -0.73 -3.61
N GLY A 48 9.65 0.31 -2.82
CA GLY A 48 9.34 1.67 -3.28
C GLY A 48 10.33 2.22 -4.30
N CYS A 49 11.63 2.01 -4.10
CA CYS A 49 12.67 2.44 -5.05
C CYS A 49 12.54 1.80 -6.45
N ASN A 50 12.32 0.49 -6.51
CA ASN A 50 12.11 -0.24 -7.76
C ASN A 50 10.72 0.06 -8.33
N HIS A 51 9.73 0.29 -7.47
CA HIS A 51 8.40 0.66 -7.88
C HIS A 51 8.37 2.06 -8.49
N SER A 52 9.14 3.02 -7.98
CA SER A 52 9.29 4.35 -8.56
C SER A 52 9.78 4.26 -10.00
N LYS A 53 10.82 3.46 -10.26
CA LYS A 53 11.29 3.18 -11.64
C LYS A 53 10.19 2.54 -12.50
N THR A 54 9.40 1.66 -11.91
CA THR A 54 8.27 1.01 -12.60
C THR A 54 7.18 2.02 -12.97
N ILE A 55 6.88 2.98 -12.09
CA ILE A 55 5.93 4.06 -12.33
C ILE A 55 6.42 4.95 -13.47
N THR A 56 7.69 5.39 -13.40
CA THR A 56 8.31 6.25 -14.43
C THR A 56 8.38 5.59 -15.80
N ASN A 57 8.56 4.27 -15.86
CA ASN A 57 8.57 3.51 -17.11
C ASN A 57 7.16 3.07 -17.58
N SER A 58 6.09 3.56 -16.95
CA SER A 58 4.72 3.18 -17.28
C SER A 58 3.91 4.38 -17.78
N THR A 59 2.70 4.11 -18.26
CA THR A 59 1.74 5.15 -18.66
C THR A 59 1.26 6.03 -17.50
N LEU A 60 1.66 5.73 -16.25
CA LEU A 60 1.35 6.53 -15.07
C LEU A 60 2.33 7.66 -14.81
N ASP A 61 3.50 7.68 -15.47
CA ASP A 61 4.53 8.70 -15.23
C ASP A 61 4.00 10.15 -15.32
N PRO A 62 3.25 10.56 -16.37
CA PRO A 62 2.76 11.93 -16.45
C PRO A 62 1.81 12.28 -15.30
N MET A 63 0.98 11.32 -14.87
CA MET A 63 0.03 11.51 -13.78
C MET A 63 0.75 11.60 -12.43
N ALA A 64 1.66 10.66 -12.16
CA ALA A 64 2.44 10.64 -10.93
C ALA A 64 3.29 11.91 -10.79
N HIS A 65 3.93 12.36 -11.88
CA HIS A 65 4.75 13.56 -11.90
C HIS A 65 3.90 14.84 -11.75
N SER A 66 2.81 14.99 -12.52
CA SER A 66 1.94 16.19 -12.43
C SER A 66 1.23 16.31 -11.09
N GLN A 67 1.06 15.20 -10.36
CA GLN A 67 0.46 15.18 -9.04
C GLN A 67 1.48 15.12 -7.89
N ALA A 68 2.76 15.32 -8.17
CA ALA A 68 3.84 15.37 -7.17
C ALA A 68 3.86 14.15 -6.23
N LEU A 69 3.62 12.94 -6.78
CA LEU A 69 3.67 11.70 -6.01
C LEU A 69 5.07 11.48 -5.42
N GLN A 70 5.14 11.30 -4.11
CA GLN A 70 6.36 10.92 -3.40
C GLN A 70 6.31 9.45 -3.01
N VAL A 71 7.39 8.72 -3.29
CA VAL A 71 7.50 7.29 -2.99
C VAL A 71 8.52 7.07 -1.89
N PHE A 72 8.19 6.22 -0.94
CA PHE A 72 9.01 5.86 0.20
C PHE A 72 9.21 4.34 0.28
N VAL A 73 10.32 3.94 0.89
CA VAL A 73 10.56 2.57 1.34
C VAL A 73 10.22 2.48 2.83
N GLY A 74 9.55 1.40 3.24
CA GLY A 74 9.25 1.14 4.65
C GLY A 74 10.50 1.24 5.53
N ALA A 75 10.38 1.89 6.70
CA ALA A 75 11.52 2.16 7.57
C ALA A 75 12.27 0.89 8.00
N PHE A 76 11.56 -0.24 8.14
CA PHE A 76 12.20 -1.51 8.51
C PHE A 76 12.83 -2.23 7.32
N HIS A 77 12.55 -1.78 6.09
CA HIS A 77 13.17 -2.30 4.88
C HIS A 77 14.39 -1.51 4.43
N GLY A 78 14.59 -0.27 4.91
CA GLY A 78 15.70 0.59 4.49
C GLY A 78 17.07 -0.11 4.49
N TYR A 79 17.38 -0.86 5.53
CA TYR A 79 18.66 -1.56 5.70
C TYR A 79 18.93 -2.66 4.66
N ALA A 80 17.89 -3.19 4.01
CA ALA A 80 18.04 -4.15 2.91
C ALA A 80 18.38 -3.48 1.57
N HIS A 81 18.32 -2.15 1.50
CA HIS A 81 18.65 -1.37 0.31
C HIS A 81 20.03 -0.72 0.43
N ASN A 82 20.66 -0.44 -0.71
CA ASN A 82 21.93 0.27 -0.75
C ASN A 82 21.80 1.70 -0.21
N TRP A 83 22.93 2.29 0.19
CA TRP A 83 22.99 3.63 0.79
C TRP A 83 22.31 4.72 -0.06
N GLN A 84 22.53 4.70 -1.37
CA GLN A 84 21.94 5.69 -2.29
C GLN A 84 20.40 5.60 -2.30
N CYS A 85 19.85 4.39 -2.28
CA CYS A 85 18.42 4.16 -2.16
C CYS A 85 17.87 4.69 -0.83
N GLN A 86 18.60 4.46 0.28
CA GLN A 86 18.16 4.98 1.58
C GLN A 86 18.09 6.51 1.58
N LEU A 87 19.10 7.20 1.05
CA LEU A 87 19.09 8.66 0.96
C LEU A 87 17.91 9.21 0.13
N GLN A 88 17.44 8.47 -0.87
CA GLN A 88 16.40 8.92 -1.79
C GLN A 88 14.98 8.51 -1.41
N TYR A 89 14.80 7.40 -0.69
CA TYR A 89 13.46 6.82 -0.42
C TYR A 89 13.17 6.53 1.05
N HIS A 90 14.16 6.60 1.94
CA HIS A 90 13.93 6.23 3.34
C HIS A 90 13.31 7.40 4.13
N PRO A 91 12.23 7.15 4.90
CA PRO A 91 11.50 8.21 5.59
C PRO A 91 12.33 8.97 6.63
N GLN A 92 13.39 8.37 7.17
CA GLN A 92 14.27 9.07 8.13
C GLN A 92 15.12 10.17 7.49
N PHE A 93 15.45 10.05 6.20
CA PHE A 93 16.29 11.02 5.50
C PHE A 93 15.45 12.09 4.76
N ILE A 94 14.15 11.85 4.58
CA ILE A 94 13.27 12.70 3.79
C ILE A 94 12.21 13.31 4.69
N THR A 95 12.30 14.62 4.90
CA THR A 95 11.48 15.36 5.88
C THR A 95 9.97 15.27 5.62
N SER A 96 9.54 15.12 4.36
CA SER A 96 8.11 15.06 4.00
C SER A 96 7.39 13.82 4.52
N ALA A 97 8.09 12.78 4.96
CA ALA A 97 7.48 11.60 5.58
C ALA A 97 6.86 11.89 6.96
N GLY A 98 7.35 12.92 7.66
CA GLY A 98 7.03 13.13 9.08
C GLY A 98 7.41 11.92 9.94
N LEU A 99 6.53 11.54 10.87
CA LEU A 99 6.75 10.39 11.78
C LEU A 99 6.25 9.06 11.20
N LYS A 100 6.02 8.98 9.87
CA LYS A 100 5.46 7.77 9.25
C LYS A 100 6.57 6.79 8.90
N VAL A 101 6.40 5.56 9.38
CA VAL A 101 7.32 4.45 9.10
C VAL A 101 6.95 3.67 7.83
N PHE A 102 5.75 3.87 7.28
CA PHE A 102 5.24 3.19 6.08
C PHE A 102 5.15 1.66 6.19
N GLU A 103 4.90 1.14 7.40
CA GLU A 103 4.84 -0.31 7.70
C GLU A 103 3.40 -0.83 7.94
N THR A 104 2.40 0.05 7.87
CA THR A 104 1.01 -0.23 8.27
C THR A 104 0.43 -1.50 7.64
N ASN A 105 0.70 -1.72 6.34
CA ASN A 105 0.19 -2.89 5.64
C ASN A 105 0.71 -4.21 6.23
N LYS A 106 1.92 -4.27 6.79
CA LYS A 106 2.41 -5.49 7.43
C LYS A 106 1.60 -5.86 8.66
N TRP A 107 1.19 -4.87 9.45
CA TRP A 107 0.34 -5.09 10.62
C TRP A 107 -1.05 -5.56 10.20
N ILE A 108 -1.63 -4.94 9.16
CA ILE A 108 -2.91 -5.36 8.60
C ILE A 108 -2.82 -6.81 8.12
N PHE A 109 -1.83 -7.16 7.30
CA PHE A 109 -1.66 -8.52 6.79
C PHE A 109 -1.39 -9.53 7.90
N SER A 110 -0.64 -9.15 8.95
CA SER A 110 -0.43 -10.02 10.12
C SER A 110 -1.76 -10.42 10.77
N LYS A 111 -2.72 -9.48 10.86
CA LYS A 111 -4.07 -9.75 11.40
C LYS A 111 -4.94 -10.51 10.41
N GLN A 112 -4.91 -10.14 9.13
CA GLN A 112 -5.66 -10.83 8.08
C GLN A 112 -5.25 -12.30 7.94
N ASN A 113 -3.96 -12.61 8.13
CA ASN A 113 -3.45 -13.99 8.06
C ASN A 113 -4.15 -14.95 9.03
N LEU A 114 -4.74 -14.46 10.13
CA LEU A 114 -5.56 -15.29 11.03
C LEU A 114 -6.80 -15.86 10.34
N THR A 115 -7.27 -15.21 9.27
CA THR A 115 -8.39 -15.65 8.44
C THR A 115 -7.95 -16.35 7.16
N ALA A 116 -6.65 -16.60 6.97
CA ALA A 116 -6.09 -17.15 5.73
C ALA A 116 -6.75 -18.47 5.29
N LEU A 117 -7.07 -19.33 6.26
CA LEU A 117 -7.73 -20.64 6.06
C LEU A 117 -9.11 -20.51 5.42
N LEU A 118 -9.81 -19.40 5.63
CA LEU A 118 -11.13 -19.15 5.02
C LEU A 118 -11.03 -18.87 3.52
N PHE A 119 -9.84 -18.51 3.00
CA PHE A 119 -9.67 -18.15 1.59
C PHE A 119 -9.21 -19.31 0.71
N TRP A 120 -8.45 -20.27 1.27
CA TRP A 120 -7.71 -21.27 0.48
C TRP A 120 -8.60 -22.20 -0.34
N HIS A 121 -9.77 -22.56 0.19
CA HIS A 121 -10.71 -23.46 -0.47
C HIS A 121 -12.06 -22.78 -0.78
N ALA A 122 -12.13 -21.46 -0.60
CA ALA A 122 -13.33 -20.69 -0.89
C ALA A 122 -13.49 -20.47 -2.39
N SER A 123 -14.75 -20.46 -2.87
CA SER A 123 -15.06 -19.91 -4.19
C SER A 123 -14.71 -18.42 -4.24
N GLU A 124 -14.55 -17.88 -5.44
CA GLU A 124 -14.25 -16.45 -5.65
C GLU A 124 -15.22 -15.54 -4.88
N TYR A 125 -16.53 -15.85 -4.96
CA TYR A 125 -17.56 -15.13 -4.22
C TYR A 125 -17.31 -15.14 -2.71
N HIS A 126 -17.09 -16.32 -2.11
CA HIS A 126 -16.87 -16.43 -0.67
C HIS A 126 -15.57 -15.75 -0.24
N ARG A 127 -14.53 -15.79 -1.07
CA ARG A 127 -13.28 -15.06 -0.80
C ARG A 127 -13.52 -13.56 -0.78
N HIS A 128 -14.23 -13.01 -1.77
CA HIS A 128 -14.57 -11.59 -1.80
C HIS A 128 -15.46 -11.17 -0.62
N VAL A 129 -16.49 -11.94 -0.28
CA VAL A 129 -17.34 -11.68 0.89
C VAL A 129 -16.52 -11.69 2.18
N THR A 130 -15.67 -12.69 2.36
CA THR A 130 -14.83 -12.81 3.57
C THR A 130 -13.85 -11.65 3.68
N LEU A 131 -13.19 -11.27 2.57
CA LEU A 131 -12.32 -10.10 2.51
C LEU A 131 -13.09 -8.82 2.86
N HIS A 132 -14.25 -8.62 2.24
CA HIS A 132 -15.09 -7.46 2.50
C HIS A 132 -15.49 -7.36 3.98
N CYS A 133 -16.01 -8.45 4.57
CA CYS A 133 -16.38 -8.48 5.98
C CYS A 133 -15.18 -8.21 6.90
N PHE A 134 -14.00 -8.74 6.57
CA PHE A 134 -12.79 -8.47 7.32
C PHE A 134 -12.40 -6.99 7.25
N TRP A 135 -12.44 -6.36 6.07
CA TRP A 135 -12.09 -4.95 5.90
C TRP A 135 -13.09 -4.00 6.56
N VAL A 136 -14.39 -4.29 6.47
CA VAL A 136 -15.42 -3.51 7.17
C VAL A 136 -15.17 -3.54 8.67
N ARG A 137 -14.95 -4.73 9.25
CA ARG A 137 -14.64 -4.84 10.68
C ARG A 137 -13.33 -4.14 11.04
N TRP A 138 -12.30 -4.27 10.20
CA TRP A 138 -11.03 -3.59 10.41
C TRP A 138 -11.21 -2.07 10.50
N ASP A 139 -11.94 -1.49 9.55
CA ASP A 139 -12.20 -0.05 9.51
C ASP A 139 -13.08 0.42 10.68
N GLU A 140 -14.08 -0.37 11.10
CA GLU A 140 -14.86 -0.13 12.33
C GLU A 140 -13.94 -0.05 13.57
N ASP A 141 -13.00 -0.99 13.71
CA ASP A 141 -12.04 -1.02 14.82
C ASP A 141 -11.09 0.19 14.77
N GLN A 142 -10.64 0.60 13.57
CA GLN A 142 -9.82 1.80 13.42
C GLN A 142 -10.61 3.06 13.78
N GLN A 143 -11.87 3.15 13.36
CA GLN A 143 -12.74 4.28 13.67
C GLN A 143 -12.96 4.40 15.18
N ALA A 144 -13.28 3.29 15.86
CA ALA A 144 -13.43 3.26 17.31
C ALA A 144 -12.15 3.68 18.04
N GLY A 145 -10.98 3.28 17.54
CA GLY A 145 -9.69 3.67 18.10
C GLY A 145 -9.33 5.15 17.95
N LEU A 146 -9.95 5.87 17.00
CA LEU A 146 -9.77 7.32 16.83
C LEU A 146 -10.64 8.15 17.77
N GLY A 147 -11.59 7.53 18.49
CA GLY A 147 -12.43 8.21 19.48
C GLY A 147 -13.41 9.24 18.87
N ALA A 148 -13.79 9.05 17.60
CA ALA A 148 -14.78 9.86 16.89
C ALA A 148 -16.19 9.27 17.00
#